data_AF-A0A6G0Y9N0-F1
#
_entry.id   AF-A0A6G0Y9N0-F1
#
_cell.length_a   1.000
_cell.length_b   1.000
_cell.length_c   1.000
_cell.angle_alpha   90.00
_cell.angle_beta   90.00
_cell.angle_gamma   90.00
#
_symmetry.space_group_name_H-M   'P 1'
#
loop_
_entity.id
_entity.type
_entity.pdbx_description
1 polymer ?
#
loop_
_entity_poly.entity_id
_entity_poly.type
_entity_poly.pdbx_seq_one_letter_code
_entity_poly.pdbx_strand_id
1 'polypeptide(L)'
;MNDCVQFYSRILTEPTVFKAEFSIWKSKWLKEESRPNTAIEGLDNCNILLFPNIWKLLQVLATIPMSTATPERTFSSLKRLKTYLRNSTGETRLNGLALMSIHREINVDPEEVLNRFAKQSRRMMLI
;
A
#
# COMPACT_ATOMS: atom_id res chain seq x y z
N MET A 1 8.98 -18.61 12.06
CA MET A 1 9.56 -17.36 12.62
C MET A 1 10.81 -16.93 11.86
N ASN A 2 11.72 -17.86 11.51
CA ASN A 2 12.85 -17.56 10.62
C ASN A 2 12.39 -17.09 9.22
N ASP A 3 11.33 -17.70 8.68
CA ASP A 3 10.82 -17.35 7.34
C ASP A 3 10.25 -15.93 7.28
N CYS A 4 9.60 -15.48 8.37
CA CYS A 4 9.11 -14.10 8.47
C CYS A 4 10.26 -13.09 8.56
N VAL A 5 11.34 -13.43 9.28
CA VAL A 5 12.53 -12.58 9.38
C VAL A 5 13.24 -12.49 8.02
N GLN A 6 13.27 -13.58 7.24
CA GLN A 6 13.79 -13.57 5.88
C GLN A 6 12.90 -12.75 4.93
N PHE A 7 11.58 -12.88 5.03
CA PHE A 7 10.62 -12.10 4.22
C PHE A 7 10.74 -10.60 4.48
N TYR A 8 10.86 -10.19 5.74
CA TYR A 8 11.01 -8.79 6.14
C TYR A 8 12.47 -8.32 6.18
N SER A 9 13.43 -9.11 5.73
CA SER A 9 14.87 -8.77 5.75
C SER A 9 15.19 -7.43 5.06
N ARG A 10 14.38 -7.04 4.07
CA ARG A 10 14.52 -5.75 3.35
C ARG A 10 14.01 -4.54 4.13
N ILE A 11 13.19 -4.77 5.17
CA ILE A 11 12.58 -3.73 6.02
C ILE A 11 13.30 -3.65 7.37
N LEU A 12 13.77 -4.79 7.88
CA LEU A 12 14.49 -4.90 9.14
C LEU A 12 15.91 -4.32 9.00
N THR A 13 16.30 -3.46 9.93
CA THR A 13 17.66 -2.88 10.00
C THR A 13 18.67 -3.96 10.38
N GLU A 14 18.33 -4.80 11.37
CA GLU A 14 19.18 -5.90 11.84
C GLU A 14 18.34 -7.17 12.12
N PRO A 15 18.21 -8.08 11.14
CA PRO A 15 17.36 -9.27 11.25
C PRO A 15 17.79 -10.26 12.36
N THR A 16 19.07 -10.24 12.76
CA THR A 16 19.63 -11.13 13.80
C THR A 16 19.18 -10.73 15.19
N VAL A 17 19.04 -9.43 15.46
CA VAL A 17 18.69 -8.86 16.77
C VAL A 17 17.17 -8.81 16.99
N PHE A 18 16.39 -8.86 15.91
CA PHE A 18 14.92 -8.83 15.95
C PHE A 18 14.29 -9.79 16.96
N LYS A 19 14.78 -11.03 17.07
CA LYS A 19 14.21 -12.02 18.01
C LYS A 19 14.42 -11.62 19.47
N ALA A 20 15.57 -11.07 19.79
CA ALA A 20 15.90 -10.61 21.13
C ALA A 20 15.08 -9.36 21.47
N GLU A 21 15.06 -8.37 20.57
CA GLU A 21 14.23 -7.17 20.68
C GLU A 21 12.75 -7.53 20.89
N PHE A 22 12.20 -8.41 20.05
CA PHE A 22 10.80 -8.83 20.12
C PHE A 22 10.48 -9.50 21.44
N SER A 23 11.38 -10.34 21.95
CA SER A 23 11.17 -11.01 23.25
C SER A 23 11.14 -10.01 24.39
N ILE A 24 12.07 -9.05 24.41
CA ILE A 24 12.13 -7.99 25.42
C ILE A 24 10.88 -7.10 25.35
N TRP A 25 10.50 -6.69 24.15
CA TRP A 25 9.32 -5.87 23.91
C TRP A 25 8.03 -6.59 24.31
N LYS A 26 7.91 -7.87 23.98
CA LYS A 26 6.79 -8.72 24.42
C LYS A 26 6.75 -8.84 25.94
N SER A 27 7.89 -9.04 26.59
CA SER A 27 7.97 -9.09 28.05
C SER A 27 7.64 -7.76 28.72
N LYS A 28 7.94 -6.62 28.10
CA LYS A 28 7.52 -5.28 28.58
C LYS A 28 5.98 -5.21 28.65
N TRP A 29 5.31 -5.50 27.53
CA TRP A 29 3.85 -5.41 27.45
C TRP A 29 3.08 -6.54 28.13
N LEU A 30 3.74 -7.64 28.49
CA LEU A 30 3.14 -8.68 29.34
C LEU A 30 3.09 -8.31 30.82
N LYS A 31 3.97 -7.39 31.26
CA LYS A 31 4.03 -6.92 32.64
C LYS A 31 3.20 -5.66 32.88
N GLU A 32 2.83 -4.95 31.82
CA GLU A 32 2.19 -3.64 31.87
C GLU A 32 0.72 -3.78 31.43
N GLU A 33 -0.22 -3.35 32.28
CA GLU A 33 -1.65 -3.49 32.02
C GLU A 33 -2.17 -2.52 30.93
N SER A 34 -1.48 -1.40 30.71
CA SER A 34 -1.82 -0.37 29.71
C SER A 34 -1.23 -0.67 28.33
N ARG A 35 -1.61 -1.80 27.73
CA ARG A 35 -1.18 -2.13 26.36
C ARG A 35 -1.79 -1.14 25.35
N PRO A 36 -0.98 -0.61 24.41
CA PRO A 36 -1.48 0.29 23.37
C PRO A 36 -2.47 -0.47 22.49
N ASN A 37 -3.63 0.14 22.26
CA ASN A 37 -4.65 -0.42 21.38
C ASN A 37 -4.40 -0.04 19.92
N THR A 38 -3.57 0.98 19.69
CA THR A 38 -3.25 1.50 18.35
C THR A 38 -1.76 1.40 18.04
N ALA A 39 -1.43 1.17 16.78
CA ALA A 39 -0.07 1.18 16.26
C ALA A 39 0.69 2.49 16.57
N ILE A 40 -0.03 3.62 16.57
CA ILE A 40 0.47 4.96 16.82
C ILE A 40 0.90 5.10 18.29
N GLU A 41 0.03 4.70 19.23
CA GLU A 41 0.37 4.66 20.66
C GLU A 41 1.56 3.73 20.92
N GLY A 42 1.62 2.61 20.22
CA GLY A 42 2.76 1.70 20.27
C GLY A 42 4.06 2.36 19.78
N LEU A 43 3.98 3.23 18.77
CA LEU A 43 5.10 3.96 18.20
C LEU A 43 5.60 5.06 19.16
N ASP A 44 4.69 5.78 19.82
CA ASP A 44 5.02 6.80 20.83
C ASP A 44 5.70 6.18 22.06
N ASN A 45 5.31 4.96 22.44
CA ASN A 45 5.91 4.22 23.56
C ASN A 45 7.15 3.41 23.18
N CYS A 46 7.58 3.45 21.91
CA CYS A 46 8.72 2.70 21.40
C CYS A 46 9.96 3.60 21.29
N ASN A 47 11.00 3.25 22.06
CA ASN A 47 12.29 3.92 21.93
C ASN A 47 13.06 3.31 20.74
N ILE A 48 13.28 4.14 19.71
CA ILE A 48 14.04 3.78 18.48
C ILE A 48 15.42 3.21 18.78
N LEU A 49 16.12 3.71 19.79
CA LEU A 49 17.49 3.30 20.11
C LEU A 49 17.54 1.89 20.72
N LEU A 50 16.46 1.48 21.40
CA LEU A 50 16.35 0.18 22.05
C LEU A 50 15.67 -0.87 21.17
N PHE A 51 14.75 -0.44 20.29
CA PHE A 51 13.93 -1.33 19.47
C PHE A 51 13.81 -0.85 18.02
N PRO A 52 14.93 -0.70 17.28
CA PRO A 52 14.94 -0.15 15.93
C PRO A 52 14.09 -0.97 14.95
N ASN A 53 14.09 -2.30 15.07
CA ASN A 53 13.34 -3.17 14.17
C ASN A 53 11.83 -3.13 14.45
N ILE A 54 11.46 -3.05 15.73
CA ILE A 54 10.05 -2.97 16.15
C ILE A 54 9.46 -1.61 15.77
N TRP A 55 10.22 -0.54 15.96
CA TRP A 55 9.80 0.79 15.54
C TRP A 55 9.54 0.84 14.04
N LYS A 56 10.42 0.24 13.22
CA LYS A 56 10.23 0.18 11.77
C LYS A 56 8.98 -0.62 11.38
N LEU A 57 8.73 -1.73 12.08
CA LEU A 57 7.53 -2.55 11.86
C LEU A 57 6.25 -1.80 12.25
N LEU A 58 6.26 -1.08 13.37
CA LEU A 58 5.16 -0.22 13.81
C LEU A 58 4.92 0.93 12.83
N GLN A 59 6.00 1.52 12.27
CA GLN A 59 5.90 2.54 11.24
C GLN A 59 5.28 1.99 9.95
N VAL A 60 5.66 0.79 9.52
CA VAL A 60 5.02 0.13 8.37
C VAL A 60 3.55 -0.14 8.67
N LEU A 61 3.22 -0.61 9.88
CA LEU A 61 1.85 -0.88 10.28
C LEU A 61 0.99 0.39 10.36
N ALA A 62 1.57 1.53 10.75
CA ALA A 62 0.90 2.83 10.79
C ALA A 62 0.77 3.49 9.41
N THR A 63 1.70 3.22 8.48
CA THR A 63 1.71 3.79 7.12
C THR A 63 0.87 3.00 6.13
N ILE A 64 0.73 1.68 6.33
CA ILE A 64 -0.29 0.90 5.64
C ILE A 64 -1.64 1.42 6.15
N PRO A 65 -2.52 1.96 5.28
CA PRO A 65 -3.83 2.41 5.72
C PRO A 65 -4.60 1.22 6.28
N MET A 66 -4.66 1.09 7.61
CA MET A 66 -5.57 0.17 8.30
C MET A 66 -7.03 0.59 8.06
N SER A 67 -7.26 1.84 7.65
CA SER A 67 -8.57 2.30 7.20
C SER A 67 -8.89 1.72 5.81
N THR A 68 -9.86 0.82 5.76
CA THR A 68 -10.40 0.23 4.53
C THR A 68 -11.02 1.29 3.59
N ALA A 69 -11.29 2.50 4.07
CA ALA A 69 -12.00 3.55 3.34
C ALA A 69 -11.35 3.97 2.00
N THR A 70 -10.02 4.10 1.95
CA THR A 70 -9.33 4.52 0.71
C THR A 70 -9.33 3.42 -0.35
N PRO A 71 -8.98 2.15 -0.02
CA PRO A 71 -9.20 1.03 -0.92
C PRO A 71 -10.68 0.85 -1.30
N GLU A 72 -11.63 0.95 -0.37
CA GLU A 72 -13.07 0.77 -0.63
C GLU A 72 -13.62 1.80 -1.61
N ARG A 73 -13.22 3.07 -1.50
CA ARG A 73 -13.61 4.12 -2.46
C ARG A 73 -13.08 3.81 -3.87
N THR A 74 -11.84 3.34 -3.94
CA THR A 74 -11.20 2.91 -5.19
C THR A 74 -11.89 1.68 -5.78
N PHE A 75 -12.14 0.65 -4.98
CA PHE A 75 -12.85 -0.57 -5.40
C PHE A 75 -14.30 -0.31 -5.80
N SER A 76 -14.99 0.61 -5.10
CA SER A 76 -16.34 1.05 -5.47
C SER A 76 -16.35 1.78 -6.81
N SER A 77 -15.38 2.66 -7.04
CA SER A 77 -15.21 3.37 -8.32
C SER A 77 -14.87 2.40 -9.47
N LEU A 78 -14.00 1.42 -9.22
CA LEU A 78 -13.69 0.33 -10.13
C LEU A 78 -14.92 -0.53 -10.46
N LYS A 79 -15.72 -0.88 -9.44
CA LYS A 79 -16.95 -1.67 -9.62
C LYS A 79 -17.97 -0.92 -10.47
N ARG A 80 -18.10 0.40 -10.28
CA ARG A 80 -18.92 1.27 -11.13
C ARG A 80 -18.40 1.31 -12.57
N LEU A 81 -17.10 1.51 -12.77
CA LEU A 81 -16.44 1.47 -14.08
C LEU A 81 -16.69 0.14 -14.81
N LYS A 82 -16.47 -0.99 -14.12
CA LYS A 82 -16.68 -2.33 -14.67
C LYS A 82 -18.15 -2.59 -15.02
N THR A 83 -19.08 -2.12 -14.20
CA THR A 83 -20.53 -2.24 -14.46
C THR A 83 -20.95 -1.40 -15.66
N TYR A 84 -20.46 -0.16 -15.76
CA TYR A 84 -20.74 0.74 -16.89
C TYR A 84 -20.21 0.17 -18.22
N LEU A 85 -19.04 -0.48 -18.18
CA LEU A 85 -18.33 -0.98 -19.36
C LEU A 85 -18.62 -2.45 -19.71
N ARG A 86 -19.60 -3.08 -19.07
CA ARG A 86 -19.85 -4.54 -19.06
C ARG A 86 -19.95 -5.20 -20.44
N ASN A 87 -20.20 -4.43 -21.51
CA ASN A 87 -20.39 -4.96 -22.86
C ASN A 87 -19.26 -4.61 -23.86
N SER A 88 -18.14 -3.98 -23.49
CA SER A 88 -17.14 -3.56 -24.52
C SER A 88 -15.66 -3.55 -24.10
N THR A 89 -15.27 -3.74 -22.84
CA THR A 89 -13.88 -3.43 -22.41
C THR A 89 -13.03 -4.66 -22.08
N GLY A 90 -11.89 -4.84 -22.75
CA GLY A 90 -10.82 -5.76 -22.34
C GLY A 90 -10.01 -5.26 -21.14
N GLU A 91 -9.32 -6.17 -20.42
CA GLU A 91 -8.62 -5.87 -19.15
C GLU A 91 -7.66 -4.68 -19.24
N THR A 92 -6.92 -4.56 -20.35
CA THR A 92 -5.96 -3.47 -20.58
C THR A 92 -6.63 -2.09 -20.55
N ARG A 93 -7.79 -1.95 -21.19
CA ARG A 93 -8.54 -0.69 -21.24
C ARG A 93 -9.22 -0.39 -19.90
N LEU A 94 -9.69 -1.42 -19.19
CA LEU A 94 -10.24 -1.25 -17.84
C LEU A 94 -9.16 -0.75 -16.86
N ASN A 95 -7.97 -1.31 -16.91
CA ASN A 95 -6.84 -0.91 -16.05
C ASN A 95 -6.39 0.52 -16.35
N GLY A 96 -6.34 0.92 -17.63
CA GLY A 96 -6.05 2.32 -18.00
C GLY A 96 -7.08 3.30 -17.44
N LEU A 97 -8.37 3.02 -17.62
CA LEU A 97 -9.47 3.85 -17.11
C LEU A 97 -9.52 3.90 -15.59
N ALA A 98 -9.24 2.78 -14.93
CA ALA A 98 -9.09 2.71 -13.49
C ALA A 98 -7.98 3.64 -12.99
N LEU A 99 -6.81 3.58 -13.62
CA LEU A 99 -5.65 4.39 -13.25
C LEU A 99 -5.96 5.88 -13.37
N MET A 100 -6.61 6.30 -14.47
CA MET A 100 -7.05 7.68 -14.70
C MET A 100 -8.11 8.14 -13.69
N SER A 101 -9.01 7.25 -13.29
CA SER A 101 -10.08 7.55 -12.32
C SER A 101 -9.55 7.70 -10.89
N ILE A 102 -8.52 6.92 -10.53
CA ILE A 102 -7.88 6.97 -9.21
C ILE A 102 -6.92 8.16 -9.12
N HIS A 103 -6.11 8.39 -10.15
CA HIS A 103 -5.09 9.45 -10.18
C HIS A 103 -5.58 10.68 -10.95
N ARG A 104 -6.72 11.24 -10.53
CA ARG A 104 -7.29 12.45 -11.15
C ARG A 104 -6.42 13.70 -10.99
N GLU A 105 -5.48 13.66 -10.05
CA GLU A 105 -4.48 14.71 -9.81
C GLU A 105 -3.52 14.88 -10.99
N ILE A 106 -3.35 13.84 -11.81
CA ILE A 106 -2.45 13.85 -12.96
C ILE A 106 -3.18 14.52 -14.12
N ASN A 107 -2.80 15.76 -14.45
CA ASN A 107 -3.35 16.44 -15.61
C ASN A 107 -2.85 15.77 -16.90
N VAL A 108 -3.78 15.27 -17.70
CA VAL A 108 -3.48 14.67 -19.01
C VAL A 108 -3.83 15.70 -20.07
N ASP A 109 -2.82 16.24 -20.74
CA ASP A 109 -3.01 17.20 -21.83
C ASP A 109 -3.64 16.52 -23.06
N PRO A 110 -4.84 16.94 -23.48
CA PRO A 110 -5.49 16.39 -24.67
C PRO A 110 -4.66 16.56 -25.94
N GLU A 111 -3.87 17.63 -26.07
CA GLU A 111 -3.02 17.86 -27.24
C GLU A 111 -1.85 16.88 -27.30
N GLU A 112 -1.22 16.59 -26.16
CA GLU A 112 -0.19 15.55 -26.09
C GLU A 112 -0.75 14.16 -26.45
N VAL A 113 -1.94 13.83 -25.93
CA VAL A 113 -2.63 12.58 -26.27
C VAL A 113 -2.89 12.52 -27.77
N LEU A 114 -3.47 13.56 -28.37
CA LEU A 114 -3.76 13.62 -29.80
C LEU A 114 -2.48 13.47 -30.64
N ASN A 115 -1.39 14.13 -30.25
CA ASN A 115 -0.10 14.03 -30.93
C ASN A 115 0.52 12.62 -30.83
N ARG A 116 0.39 11.95 -29.67
CA ARG A 116 0.82 10.55 -29.51
C ARG A 116 -0.02 9.61 -30.37
N PHE A 117 -1.35 9.80 -30.40
CA PHE A 117 -2.26 9.03 -31.24
C PHE A 117 -1.98 9.24 -32.74
N ALA A 118 -1.70 10.48 -33.16
CA ALA A 118 -1.36 10.80 -34.55
C ALA A 118 -0.03 10.19 -35.01
N LYS A 119 0.92 9.98 -34.08
CA LYS A 119 2.20 9.31 -34.35
C LYS A 119 2.10 7.78 -34.41
N GLN A 120 1.01 7.17 -33.92
CA GLN A 120 0.77 5.73 -34.08
C GLN A 120 0.15 5.42 -35.45
N SER A 121 0.70 4.40 -36.13
CA SER A 121 0.21 3.88 -37.41
C SER A 121 -1.27 3.43 -37.31
N ARG A 122 -2.08 3.78 -38.33
CA ARG A 122 -3.56 3.64 -38.43
C ARG A 122 -4.13 2.21 -38.42
N ARG A 123 -3.47 1.23 -37.81
CA ARG A 123 -4.08 -0.08 -37.53
C ARG A 123 -4.48 -0.15 -36.08
N MET A 124 -5.58 0.52 -35.74
CA MET A 124 -6.34 0.18 -34.53
C MET A 124 -7.55 -0.65 -34.94
N MET A 125 -7.54 -1.91 -34.50
CA MET A 125 -8.74 -2.72 -34.43
C MET A 125 -9.60 -2.12 -33.32
N LEU A 126 -10.74 -1.53 -33.69
CA LEU A 126 -11.72 -1.04 -32.74
C LEU A 126 -12.36 -2.26 -32.06
N ILE A 127 -11.95 -2.54 -30.82
CA ILE A 127 -12.53 -3.55 -29.92
C ILE A 127 -13.04 -2.81 -28.68
#